data_AF-A0AAN7KBG7-F1
#
_entry.id   AF-A0AAN7KBG7-F1
#
_cell.length_a   1.000
_cell.length_b   1.000
_cell.length_c   1.000
_cell.angle_alpha   90.00
_cell.angle_beta   90.00
_cell.angle_gamma   90.00
#
_symmetry.space_group_name_H-M   'P 1'
#
loop_
_entity.id
_entity.type
_entity.pdbx_description
1 polymer ?
#
loop_
_entity_poly.entity_id
_entity_poly.type
_entity_poly.pdbx_seq_one_letter_code
_entity_poly.pdbx_strand_id
1 'polypeptide(L)'
;MTIALGKFTKDENDLFDIMDDWLRRDRFVFVGGWFTGTTFVTSWYTHGLASSYLEGCNFLTAAVSTPANSLAHSLLLLWGPKAQGDFTRWCQLGGLWTFVALHGAFGLIGFMLRQFELTRSVQLRPYNAIAFSGPIAVFVFVFLIYPLGQSGWFFAPSFGVAAIFRFILISKGSNTSLSISEMFGIFKTPWTCRREMLSPLGPRHNFYLFK
;
A
#
# COMPACT_ATOMS: atom_id res chain seq x y z
N MET A 1 -21.18 -16.55 -55.71
CA MET A 1 -21.58 -16.82 -54.32
C MET A 1 -20.74 -15.94 -53.41
N THR A 2 -21.26 -14.76 -53.06
CA THR A 2 -20.64 -13.82 -52.12
C THR A 2 -21.39 -13.93 -50.80
N ILE A 3 -20.73 -14.51 -49.78
CA ILE A 3 -21.30 -14.61 -48.43
C ILE A 3 -21.13 -13.23 -47.78
N ALA A 4 -22.24 -12.52 -47.64
CA ALA A 4 -22.31 -11.30 -46.84
C ALA A 4 -22.14 -11.66 -45.37
N LEU A 5 -20.98 -11.34 -44.79
CA LEU A 5 -20.77 -11.28 -43.35
C LEU A 5 -21.73 -10.23 -42.78
N GLY A 6 -22.80 -10.71 -42.16
CA GLY A 6 -23.80 -9.87 -41.51
C GLY A 6 -23.14 -8.93 -40.50
N LYS A 7 -23.47 -7.64 -40.59
CA LYS A 7 -23.28 -6.70 -39.50
C LYS A 7 -23.97 -7.28 -38.27
N PHE A 8 -23.18 -7.60 -37.25
CA PHE A 8 -23.70 -7.72 -35.89
C PHE A 8 -24.33 -6.36 -35.55
N THR A 9 -25.66 -6.32 -35.51
CA THR A 9 -26.40 -5.24 -34.88
C THR A 9 -26.10 -5.35 -33.39
N LYS A 10 -25.24 -4.45 -32.88
CA LYS A 10 -24.97 -4.34 -31.45
C LYS A 10 -26.24 -3.80 -30.81
N ASP A 11 -27.04 -4.67 -30.19
CA ASP A 11 -28.21 -4.27 -29.42
C ASP A 11 -27.79 -3.27 -28.34
N GLU A 12 -28.71 -2.35 -28.06
CA GLU A 12 -28.55 -1.15 -27.24
C GLU A 12 -27.99 -1.46 -25.84
N ASN A 13 -26.92 -0.76 -25.47
CA ASN A 13 -26.26 -0.69 -24.14
C ASN A 13 -26.51 -1.89 -23.21
N ASP A 14 -25.62 -2.88 -23.31
CA ASP A 14 -25.56 -4.01 -22.38
C ASP A 14 -25.38 -3.52 -20.93
N LEU A 15 -25.81 -4.32 -19.95
CA LEU A 15 -25.75 -3.96 -18.53
C LEU A 15 -24.33 -3.57 -18.09
N PHE A 16 -23.32 -4.20 -18.69
CA PHE A 16 -21.91 -3.88 -18.50
C PHE A 16 -21.55 -2.47 -18.99
N ASP A 17 -22.09 -2.04 -20.14
CA ASP A 17 -21.85 -0.71 -20.71
C ASP A 17 -22.48 0.39 -19.82
N ILE A 18 -23.68 0.15 -19.28
CA ILE A 18 -24.35 1.08 -18.35
C ILE A 18 -23.57 1.22 -17.03
N MET A 19 -23.04 0.11 -16.52
CA MET A 19 -22.24 0.09 -15.29
C MET A 19 -20.89 0.79 -15.49
N ASP A 20 -20.21 0.56 -16.63
CA ASP A 20 -18.96 1.24 -17.01
C ASP A 20 -19.17 2.75 -17.11
N ASP A 21 -20.26 3.19 -17.75
CA ASP A 21 -20.64 4.60 -17.83
C ASP A 21 -20.97 5.22 -16.46
N TRP A 22 -21.57 4.46 -15.54
CA TRP A 22 -21.83 4.94 -14.18
C TRP A 22 -20.55 5.02 -13.35
N LEU A 23 -19.66 4.03 -13.45
CA LEU A 23 -18.41 3.98 -12.71
C LEU A 23 -17.44 5.12 -13.11
N ARG A 24 -17.44 5.49 -14.40
CA ARG A 24 -16.66 6.62 -14.91
C ARG A 24 -17.17 7.99 -14.46
N ARG A 25 -18.37 8.09 -13.88
CA ARG A 25 -18.85 9.35 -13.31
C ARG A 25 -18.14 9.62 -11.99
N ASP A 26 -17.27 10.64 -12.02
CA ASP A 26 -16.38 11.06 -10.94
C ASP A 26 -17.03 11.11 -9.55
N ARG A 27 -16.86 10.05 -8.75
CA ARG A 27 -16.98 10.09 -7.29
C ARG A 27 -16.15 8.98 -6.65
N PHE A 28 -15.22 9.32 -5.75
CA PHE A 28 -14.94 8.54 -4.53
C PHE A 28 -14.06 9.31 -3.55
N VAL A 29 -14.46 9.34 -2.28
CA VAL A 29 -13.70 9.86 -1.12
C VAL A 29 -13.83 8.83 0.00
N PHE A 30 -12.71 8.23 0.43
CA PHE A 30 -12.70 7.27 1.54
C PHE A 30 -12.00 7.91 2.74
N VAL A 31 -12.73 8.03 3.85
CA VAL A 31 -12.29 8.58 5.15
C VAL A 31 -12.56 7.47 6.18
N GLY A 32 -11.63 6.79 6.83
CA GLY A 32 -10.18 6.74 6.78
C GLY A 32 -9.71 6.07 8.08
N GLY A 33 -9.48 4.75 8.09
CA GLY A 33 -9.21 3.98 9.33
C GLY A 33 -8.00 4.47 10.15
N TRP A 34 -7.07 5.19 9.50
CA TRP A 34 -5.97 5.89 10.16
C TRP A 34 -6.46 7.01 11.09
N PHE A 35 -7.41 7.85 10.64
CA PHE A 35 -7.96 8.94 11.46
C PHE A 35 -8.69 8.40 12.69
N THR A 36 -9.46 7.32 12.55
CA THR A 36 -10.13 6.68 13.69
C THR A 36 -9.11 6.17 14.70
N GLY A 37 -8.04 5.53 14.22
CA GLY A 37 -6.99 4.99 15.08
C GLY A 37 -6.20 6.07 15.82
N THR A 38 -5.73 7.10 15.14
CA THR A 38 -4.97 8.20 15.77
C THR A 38 -5.82 9.06 16.69
N THR A 39 -7.15 9.06 16.52
CA THR A 39 -8.04 9.86 17.37
C THR A 39 -8.48 9.13 18.62
N PHE A 40 -8.82 7.84 18.52
CA PHE A 40 -9.54 7.14 19.59
C PHE A 40 -8.88 5.86 20.10
N VAL A 41 -7.86 5.32 19.42
CA VAL A 41 -7.36 3.96 19.73
C VAL A 41 -6.02 3.98 20.43
N THR A 42 -6.00 3.29 21.56
CA THR A 42 -4.81 3.07 22.38
C THR A 42 -3.91 1.97 21.83
N SER A 43 -2.61 2.10 22.09
CA SER A 43 -1.60 1.06 21.88
C SER A 43 -1.08 0.48 23.19
N TRP A 44 -1.82 0.65 24.29
CA TRP A 44 -1.42 0.17 25.61
C TRP A 44 -1.24 -1.35 25.67
N TYR A 45 -2.17 -2.09 25.07
CA TYR A 45 -2.16 -3.56 25.08
C TYR A 45 -1.16 -4.19 24.10
N THR A 46 -0.62 -3.42 23.16
CA THR A 46 0.33 -3.90 22.14
C THR A 46 1.76 -3.45 22.43
N HIS A 47 1.96 -2.17 22.78
CA HIS A 47 3.27 -1.56 22.99
C HIS A 47 3.45 -0.94 24.38
N GLY A 48 2.41 -0.87 25.22
CA GLY A 48 2.47 -0.13 26.48
C GLY A 48 2.56 1.38 26.29
N LEU A 49 2.00 1.90 25.19
CA LEU A 49 2.10 3.32 24.80
C LEU A 49 0.71 3.94 24.65
N ALA A 50 0.59 5.20 25.08
CA ALA A 50 -0.47 6.07 24.61
C ALA A 50 -0.20 6.46 23.16
N SER A 51 -1.22 6.41 22.30
CA SER A 51 -1.05 6.62 20.85
C SER A 51 -2.16 7.43 20.19
N SER A 52 -3.11 7.95 20.96
CA SER A 52 -4.27 8.67 20.43
C SER A 52 -4.45 10.07 21.00
N TYR A 53 -5.17 10.93 20.25
CA TYR A 53 -5.57 12.25 20.73
C TYR A 53 -6.38 12.16 22.03
N LEU A 54 -7.23 11.14 22.16
CA LEU A 54 -8.01 10.88 23.38
C LEU A 54 -7.13 10.62 24.61
N GLU A 55 -5.95 10.03 24.42
CA GLU A 55 -4.98 9.78 25.49
C GLU A 55 -4.00 10.95 25.73
N GLY A 56 -4.17 12.06 25.02
CA GLY A 56 -3.31 13.26 25.14
C GLY A 56 -2.11 13.30 24.19
N CYS A 57 -2.04 12.42 23.18
CA CYS A 57 -1.04 12.56 22.13
C CYS A 57 -1.32 13.78 21.24
N ASN A 58 -0.28 14.29 20.57
CA ASN A 58 -0.39 15.35 19.58
C ASN A 58 -0.21 14.78 18.16
N PHE A 59 -0.27 15.62 17.12
CA PHE A 59 -0.13 15.16 15.73
C PHE A 59 1.19 14.43 15.46
N LEU A 60 2.27 14.77 16.17
CA LEU A 60 3.57 14.13 15.99
C LEU A 60 3.62 12.77 16.68
N THR A 61 2.94 12.60 17.82
CA THR A 61 3.03 11.39 18.65
C THR A 61 1.88 10.41 18.45
N ALA A 62 0.74 10.84 17.91
CA ALA A 62 -0.37 9.96 17.60
C ALA A 62 0.00 8.96 16.49
N ALA A 63 -0.39 7.70 16.68
CA ALA A 63 -0.05 6.63 15.75
C ALA A 63 -1.07 5.49 15.81
N VAL A 64 -1.29 4.83 14.67
CA VAL A 64 -1.88 3.48 14.66
C VAL A 64 -0.75 2.47 14.78
N SER A 65 -0.58 1.89 15.96
CA SER A 65 0.55 1.01 16.24
C SER A 65 0.33 -0.42 15.77
N THR A 66 1.45 -1.09 15.48
CA THR A 66 1.49 -2.50 15.06
C THR A 66 0.92 -3.43 16.15
N PRO A 67 0.38 -4.61 15.76
CA PRO A 67 -0.04 -5.63 16.71
C PRO A 67 1.12 -6.13 17.58
N ALA A 68 0.81 -6.69 18.75
CA ALA A 68 1.80 -7.30 19.64
C ALA A 68 2.59 -8.43 18.95
N ASN A 69 3.87 -8.62 19.31
CA ASN A 69 4.73 -9.64 18.69
C ASN A 69 4.19 -11.08 18.86
N SER A 70 3.41 -11.34 19.91
CA SER A 70 2.73 -12.64 20.14
C SER A 70 1.73 -13.01 19.03
N LEU A 71 1.27 -12.03 18.25
CA LEU A 71 0.34 -12.23 17.14
C LEU A 71 1.05 -12.51 15.81
N ALA A 72 2.39 -12.47 15.79
CA ALA A 72 3.24 -12.75 14.64
C ALA A 72 2.73 -12.04 13.36
N HIS A 73 2.51 -12.80 12.27
CA HIS A 73 1.99 -12.31 11.00
C HIS A 73 0.48 -12.53 10.83
N SER A 74 -0.29 -12.66 11.90
CA SER A 74 -1.73 -12.86 11.78
C SER A 74 -2.38 -11.67 11.05
N LEU A 75 -3.22 -11.96 10.04
CA LEU A 75 -3.99 -10.93 9.32
C LEU A 75 -4.92 -10.12 10.21
N LEU A 76 -5.22 -10.63 11.41
CA LEU A 76 -6.02 -9.95 12.42
C LEU A 76 -7.34 -9.45 11.83
N LEU A 77 -8.04 -10.33 11.10
CA LEU A 77 -9.37 -10.03 10.57
C LEU A 77 -10.35 -9.86 11.73
N LEU A 78 -11.31 -8.94 11.59
CA LEU A 78 -12.31 -8.67 12.63
C LEU A 78 -13.12 -9.92 12.99
N TRP A 79 -13.52 -10.69 11.98
CA TRP A 79 -14.18 -11.99 12.12
C TRP A 79 -13.22 -13.17 12.33
N GLY A 80 -11.92 -12.90 12.50
CA GLY A 80 -10.91 -13.92 12.72
C GLY A 80 -10.98 -14.52 14.13
N PRO A 81 -10.27 -15.65 14.38
CA PRO A 81 -10.34 -16.36 15.67
C PRO A 81 -9.73 -15.57 16.83
N LYS A 82 -8.97 -14.51 16.51
CA LYS A 82 -8.44 -13.58 17.50
C LYS A 82 -9.58 -12.70 17.96
N ALA A 83 -10.08 -11.78 17.14
CA ALA A 83 -11.11 -10.83 17.56
C ALA A 83 -12.53 -11.42 17.75
N GLN A 84 -12.87 -12.53 17.09
CA GLN A 84 -14.17 -13.21 17.22
C GLN A 84 -15.39 -12.30 16.98
N GLY A 85 -15.24 -11.27 16.13
CA GLY A 85 -16.28 -10.29 15.86
C GLY A 85 -16.38 -9.14 16.87
N ASP A 86 -15.62 -9.17 17.97
CA ASP A 86 -15.56 -8.07 18.93
C ASP A 86 -14.65 -6.94 18.40
N PHE A 87 -15.27 -5.81 18.03
CA PHE A 87 -14.59 -4.64 17.50
C PHE A 87 -13.70 -3.95 18.53
N THR A 88 -14.12 -3.85 19.78
CA THR A 88 -13.32 -3.18 20.82
C THR A 88 -12.05 -3.97 21.08
N ARG A 89 -12.18 -5.30 21.21
CA ARG A 89 -11.03 -6.18 21.38
C ARG A 89 -10.12 -6.17 20.15
N TRP A 90 -10.69 -6.12 18.95
CA TRP A 90 -9.93 -6.00 17.71
C TRP A 90 -9.06 -4.73 17.66
N CYS A 91 -9.61 -3.58 18.07
CA CYS A 91 -8.86 -2.34 18.20
C CYS A 91 -7.73 -2.45 19.22
N GLN A 92 -7.99 -3.05 20.39
CA GLN A 92 -6.98 -3.27 21.44
C GLN A 92 -5.83 -4.18 21.00
N LEU A 93 -6.10 -5.18 20.15
CA LEU A 93 -5.09 -6.10 19.62
C LEU A 93 -4.23 -5.48 18.50
N GLY A 94 -4.51 -4.25 18.07
CA GLY A 94 -3.81 -3.60 16.96
C GLY A 94 -4.34 -3.98 15.58
N GLY A 95 -5.58 -4.48 15.49
CA GLY A 95 -6.21 -4.87 14.21
C GLY A 95 -6.37 -3.72 13.21
N LEU A 96 -6.46 -2.48 13.70
CA LEU A 96 -6.47 -1.30 12.83
C LEU A 96 -5.20 -1.16 12.00
N TRP A 97 -4.05 -1.64 12.48
CA TRP A 97 -2.82 -1.58 11.71
C TRP A 97 -2.89 -2.50 10.48
N THR A 98 -3.32 -3.75 10.63
CA THR A 98 -3.47 -4.67 9.48
C THR A 98 -4.58 -4.20 8.54
N PHE A 99 -5.66 -3.63 9.08
CA PHE A 99 -6.71 -3.00 8.28
C PHE A 99 -6.16 -1.88 7.40
N VAL A 100 -5.45 -0.91 7.98
CA VAL A 100 -4.88 0.23 7.24
C VAL A 100 -3.81 -0.24 6.26
N ALA A 101 -2.95 -1.18 6.64
CA ALA A 101 -1.89 -1.69 5.76
C ALA A 101 -2.48 -2.43 4.54
N LEU A 102 -3.44 -3.34 4.74
CA LEU A 102 -4.03 -4.13 3.65
C LEU A 102 -4.94 -3.27 2.76
N HIS A 103 -5.83 -2.47 3.34
CA HIS A 103 -6.67 -1.56 2.55
C HIS A 103 -5.84 -0.49 1.86
N GLY A 104 -4.74 -0.03 2.49
CA GLY A 104 -3.75 0.85 1.87
C GLY A 104 -3.09 0.21 0.65
N ALA A 105 -2.67 -1.06 0.74
CA ALA A 105 -2.10 -1.79 -0.39
C ALA A 105 -3.09 -1.90 -1.57
N PHE A 106 -4.33 -2.32 -1.31
CA PHE A 106 -5.37 -2.39 -2.34
C PHE A 106 -5.75 -1.00 -2.88
N GLY A 107 -5.77 0.02 -2.01
CA GLY A 107 -6.00 1.41 -2.40
C GLY A 107 -4.92 1.95 -3.34
N LEU A 108 -3.65 1.63 -3.10
CA LEU A 108 -2.55 1.98 -3.99
C LEU A 108 -2.65 1.27 -5.35
N ILE A 109 -3.03 -0.01 -5.36
CA ILE A 109 -3.30 -0.74 -6.61
C ILE A 109 -4.46 -0.08 -7.37
N GLY A 110 -5.56 0.20 -6.68
CA GLY A 110 -6.71 0.92 -7.24
C GLY A 110 -6.34 2.30 -7.78
N PHE A 111 -5.45 3.03 -7.10
CA PHE A 111 -4.97 4.33 -7.56
C PHE A 111 -4.11 4.22 -8.82
N MET A 112 -3.23 3.22 -8.92
CA MET A 112 -2.45 2.96 -10.13
C MET A 112 -3.35 2.56 -11.31
N LEU A 113 -4.35 1.71 -11.06
CA LEU A 113 -5.35 1.33 -12.07
C LEU A 113 -6.16 2.54 -12.54
N ARG A 114 -6.58 3.42 -11.61
CA ARG A 114 -7.24 4.68 -11.94
C ARG A 114 -6.36 5.58 -12.81
N GLN A 115 -5.05 5.65 -12.54
CA GLN A 115 -4.14 6.41 -13.39
C GLN A 115 -4.05 5.83 -14.81
N PHE A 116 -4.05 4.50 -14.97
CA PHE A 116 -4.12 3.87 -16.29
C PHE A 116 -5.44 4.14 -17.00
N GLU A 117 -6.57 4.04 -16.28
CA GLU A 117 -7.89 4.30 -16.83
C GLU A 117 -8.02 5.75 -17.32
N LEU A 118 -7.65 6.73 -16.48
CA LEU A 118 -7.65 8.14 -16.86
C LEU A 118 -6.73 8.42 -18.05
N THR A 119 -5.55 7.81 -18.08
CA THR A 119 -4.63 7.95 -19.20
C THR A 119 -5.23 7.40 -20.49
N ARG A 120 -5.93 6.25 -20.42
CA ARG A 120 -6.60 5.64 -21.58
C ARG A 120 -7.78 6.50 -22.05
N SER A 121 -8.57 7.05 -21.14
CA SER A 121 -9.71 7.92 -21.44
C SER A 121 -9.28 9.24 -22.11
N VAL A 122 -8.16 9.82 -21.68
CA VAL A 122 -7.61 11.08 -22.23
C VAL A 122 -6.58 10.83 -23.35
N GLN A 123 -6.34 9.57 -23.73
CA GLN A 123 -5.37 9.16 -24.76
C GLN A 123 -3.93 9.68 -24.53
N LEU A 124 -3.53 9.81 -23.27
CA LEU A 124 -2.16 10.19 -22.90
C LEU A 124 -1.25 8.96 -22.85
N ARG A 125 0.07 9.17 -22.68
CA ARG A 125 1.01 8.09 -22.41
C ARG A 125 1.05 7.79 -20.91
N PRO A 126 1.03 6.51 -20.46
CA PRO A 126 0.85 6.13 -19.06
C PRO A 126 2.11 6.28 -18.18
N TYR A 127 2.93 7.30 -18.40
CA TYR A 127 4.17 7.49 -17.64
C TYR A 127 3.92 7.79 -16.16
N ASN A 128 2.80 8.44 -15.82
CA ASN A 128 2.42 8.71 -14.43
C ASN A 128 2.11 7.40 -13.66
N ALA A 129 1.30 6.51 -14.25
CA ALA A 129 0.98 5.21 -13.65
C ALA A 129 2.25 4.34 -13.49
N ILE A 130 3.14 4.38 -14.49
CA ILE A 130 4.44 3.71 -14.44
C ILE A 130 5.30 4.31 -13.31
N ALA A 131 5.41 5.62 -13.18
CA ALA A 131 6.17 6.25 -12.10
C ALA A 131 5.63 5.89 -10.70
N PHE A 132 4.31 5.74 -10.58
CA PHE A 132 3.63 5.40 -9.33
C PHE A 132 3.94 3.97 -8.82
N SER A 133 4.52 3.10 -9.64
CA SER A 133 5.00 1.81 -9.16
C SER A 133 6.15 1.94 -8.14
N GLY A 134 6.87 3.07 -8.12
CA GLY A 134 7.90 3.36 -7.11
C GLY A 134 7.31 3.41 -5.70
N PRO A 135 6.37 4.33 -5.42
CA PRO A 135 5.62 4.37 -4.17
C PRO A 135 4.97 3.03 -3.76
N ILE A 136 4.37 2.30 -4.70
CA ILE A 136 3.79 0.97 -4.43
C ILE A 136 4.86 0.02 -3.93
N ALA A 137 6.01 -0.03 -4.61
CA ALA A 137 7.08 -0.93 -4.24
C ALA A 137 7.65 -0.61 -2.86
N VAL A 138 7.82 0.69 -2.53
CA VAL A 138 8.23 1.11 -1.18
C VAL A 138 7.20 0.69 -0.14
N PHE A 139 5.90 0.90 -0.39
CA PHE A 139 4.85 0.54 0.55
C PHE A 139 4.80 -0.97 0.80
N VAL A 140 4.73 -1.77 -0.26
CA VAL A 140 4.70 -3.24 -0.17
C VAL A 140 5.95 -3.75 0.53
N PHE A 141 7.10 -3.16 0.24
CA PHE A 141 8.33 -3.63 0.82
C PHE A 141 8.46 -3.28 2.30
N VAL A 142 8.19 -2.04 2.69
CA VAL A 142 8.35 -1.57 4.07
C VAL A 142 7.25 -2.10 5.00
N PHE A 143 6.00 -2.13 4.54
CA PHE A 143 4.86 -2.51 5.39
C PHE A 143 4.46 -3.99 5.28
N LEU A 144 4.86 -4.70 4.21
CA LEU A 144 4.55 -6.13 4.06
C LEU A 144 5.81 -7.00 4.08
N ILE A 145 6.75 -6.81 3.14
CA ILE A 145 7.89 -7.73 2.98
C ILE A 145 8.86 -7.65 4.17
N TYR A 146 9.19 -6.45 4.64
CA TYR A 146 10.10 -6.24 5.76
C TYR A 146 9.64 -6.96 7.03
N PRO A 147 8.42 -6.73 7.56
CA PRO A 147 7.96 -7.45 8.75
C PRO A 147 7.76 -8.95 8.51
N LEU A 148 7.45 -9.40 7.29
CA LEU A 148 7.44 -10.83 6.94
C LEU A 148 8.81 -11.50 7.05
N GLY A 149 9.88 -10.75 6.80
CA GLY A 149 11.26 -11.19 7.05
C GLY A 149 11.68 -11.13 8.53
N GLN A 150 10.83 -10.58 9.41
CA GLN A 150 11.03 -10.51 10.86
C GLN A 150 10.06 -11.47 11.58
N SER A 151 10.06 -11.49 12.91
CA SER A 151 9.20 -12.41 13.68
C SER A 151 7.71 -12.05 13.67
N GLY A 152 7.32 -10.87 13.20
CA GLY A 152 5.91 -10.46 13.15
C GLY A 152 5.67 -9.03 12.70
N TRP A 153 4.39 -8.65 12.58
CA TRP A 153 3.96 -7.30 12.22
C TRP A 153 4.45 -6.22 13.21
N PHE A 154 4.77 -6.61 14.45
CA PHE A 154 5.28 -5.72 15.49
C PHE A 154 6.46 -4.86 15.03
N PHE A 155 7.34 -5.39 14.18
CA PHE A 155 8.53 -4.72 13.67
C PHE A 155 8.28 -3.80 12.47
N ALA A 156 7.09 -3.84 11.88
CA ALA A 156 6.74 -2.91 10.82
C ALA A 156 6.68 -1.47 11.35
N PRO A 157 6.78 -0.45 10.49
CA PRO A 157 6.52 0.92 10.93
C PRO A 157 5.05 1.05 11.37
N SER A 158 4.85 1.69 12.51
CA SER A 158 3.53 2.13 12.95
C SER A 158 3.13 3.41 12.21
N PHE A 159 1.83 3.60 11.94
CA PHE A 159 1.35 4.73 11.15
C PHE A 159 1.24 6.01 12.00
N GLY A 160 2.37 6.67 12.22
CA GLY A 160 2.46 7.96 12.91
C GLY A 160 3.83 8.62 12.71
N VAL A 161 3.94 9.93 12.92
CA VAL A 161 5.15 10.69 12.59
C VAL A 161 6.34 10.24 13.46
N ALA A 162 6.20 10.29 14.79
CA ALA A 162 7.22 9.84 15.73
C ALA A 162 7.51 8.33 15.59
N ALA A 163 6.48 7.54 15.27
CA ALA A 163 6.62 6.11 15.02
C ALA A 163 7.51 5.79 13.81
N ILE A 164 7.43 6.57 12.73
CA ILE A 164 8.31 6.43 11.56
C ILE A 164 9.75 6.82 11.93
N PHE A 165 9.95 7.89 12.71
CA PHE A 165 11.29 8.23 13.21
C PHE A 165 11.89 7.11 14.07
N ARG A 166 11.10 6.52 14.97
CA ARG A 166 11.50 5.35 15.76
C ARG A 166 11.91 4.19 14.84
N PHE A 167 11.13 3.89 13.81
CA PHE A 167 11.47 2.85 12.83
C PHE A 167 12.82 3.12 12.15
N ILE A 168 13.05 4.33 11.65
CA ILE A 168 14.29 4.72 10.98
C ILE A 168 15.52 4.54 11.91
N LEU A 169 15.38 4.90 13.19
CA LEU A 169 16.46 4.77 14.17
C LEU A 169 16.77 3.31 14.50
N ILE A 170 15.74 2.48 14.72
CA ILE A 170 15.90 1.05 15.01
C ILE A 170 16.57 0.34 13.83
N SER A 171 16.12 0.61 12.60
CA SER A 171 16.68 -0.03 11.41
C SER A 171 18.11 0.41 11.08
N LYS A 172 18.55 1.59 11.55
CA LYS A 172 19.95 2.01 11.47
C LYS A 172 20.84 1.24 12.46
N GLY A 173 20.30 0.84 13.61
CA GLY A 173 21.05 0.14 14.65
C GLY A 173 21.04 -1.38 14.53
N SER A 174 20.22 -1.97 13.65
CA SER A 174 20.09 -3.42 13.48
C SER A 174 21.10 -4.01 12.48
N ASN A 175 21.95 -4.94 12.90
CA ASN A 175 22.91 -5.68 12.07
C ASN A 175 22.28 -6.88 11.31
N THR A 176 21.05 -6.75 10.84
CA THR A 176 20.37 -7.81 10.06
C THR A 176 20.68 -7.68 8.56
N SER A 177 20.75 -8.79 7.82
CA SER A 177 20.99 -8.92 6.35
C SER A 177 20.03 -8.12 5.44
N LEU A 178 19.06 -7.42 6.02
CA LEU A 178 18.05 -6.59 5.35
C LEU A 178 18.17 -5.17 5.93
N SER A 179 19.36 -4.58 5.84
CA SER A 179 19.56 -3.20 6.26
C SER A 179 18.84 -2.25 5.31
N ILE A 180 18.24 -1.15 5.82
CA ILE A 180 17.54 -0.17 4.99
C ILE A 180 18.44 0.41 3.88
N SER A 181 19.75 0.48 4.10
CA SER A 181 20.72 0.96 3.10
C SER A 181 20.88 -0.03 1.93
N GLU A 182 20.92 -1.34 2.18
CA GLU A 182 20.90 -2.37 1.12
C GLU A 182 19.53 -2.40 0.41
N MET A 183 18.44 -2.17 1.16
CA MET A 183 17.06 -2.08 0.66
C MET A 183 16.85 -0.95 -0.36
N PHE A 184 17.33 0.27 -0.08
CA PHE A 184 17.31 1.37 -1.05
C PHE A 184 18.26 1.12 -2.23
N GLY A 185 19.33 0.33 -2.03
CA GLY A 185 20.21 -0.15 -3.09
C GLY A 185 19.51 -1.08 -4.09
N ILE A 186 18.70 -2.03 -3.60
CA ILE A 186 17.87 -2.94 -4.43
C ILE A 186 16.86 -2.17 -5.27
N PHE A 187 16.31 -1.06 -4.77
CA PHE A 187 15.39 -0.23 -5.56
C PHE A 187 16.10 0.68 -6.55
N LYS A 188 17.35 1.09 -6.28
CA LYS A 188 18.14 1.89 -7.25
C LYS A 188 18.29 1.15 -8.58
N THR A 189 18.52 -0.16 -8.61
CA THR A 189 18.78 -0.90 -9.85
C THR A 189 17.56 -0.97 -10.80
N PRO A 190 16.34 -1.37 -10.38
CA PRO A 190 15.13 -1.30 -11.21
C PRO A 190 14.74 0.13 -11.61
N TRP A 191 15.00 1.11 -10.74
CA TRP A 191 14.65 2.51 -11.01
C TRP A 191 15.63 3.17 -12.00
N THR A 192 16.91 2.78 -11.95
CA THR A 192 17.93 3.21 -12.93
C THR A 192 17.69 2.55 -14.28
N CYS A 193 17.39 1.25 -14.30
CA CYS A 193 17.01 0.51 -15.52
C CYS A 193 15.70 1.04 -16.14
N ARG A 194 14.73 1.44 -15.33
CA ARG A 194 13.50 2.12 -15.78
C ARG A 194 13.76 3.52 -16.34
N ARG A 195 14.66 4.30 -15.73
CA ARG A 195 15.06 5.62 -16.23
C ARG A 195 15.68 5.51 -17.64
N GLU A 196 16.43 4.43 -17.89
CA GLU A 196 16.98 4.14 -19.21
C GLU A 196 15.88 3.74 -20.21
N MET A 197 14.91 2.90 -19.82
CA MET A 197 13.77 2.52 -20.69
C MET A 197 12.81 3.67 -21.03
N LEU A 198 12.68 4.66 -20.15
CA LEU A 198 11.79 5.82 -20.32
C LEU A 198 12.50 7.03 -20.98
N SER A 199 13.79 6.91 -21.29
CA SER A 199 14.53 8.01 -21.92
C SER A 199 14.11 8.17 -23.40
N PRO A 200 13.93 9.41 -23.90
CA PRO A 200 13.47 9.67 -25.27
C PRO A 200 14.51 9.31 -26.36
N LEU A 201 15.70 8.90 -25.95
CA LEU A 201 16.72 8.30 -26.82
C LEU A 201 16.67 6.80 -26.53
N GLY A 202 16.14 6.00 -27.46
CA GLY A 202 16.03 4.54 -27.33
C GLY A 202 17.33 3.85 -26.91
N PRO A 203 17.29 2.54 -26.61
CA PRO A 203 18.37 1.83 -25.91
C PRO A 203 19.70 2.07 -26.62
N ARG A 204 20.57 2.90 -26.01
CA ARG A 204 21.97 2.94 -26.44
C ARG A 204 22.54 1.58 -26.08
N HIS A 205 22.77 0.76 -27.11
CA HIS A 205 23.62 -0.41 -27.04
C HIS A 205 24.82 -0.12 -26.14
N ASN A 206 24.86 -0.82 -25.01
CA ASN A 206 26.07 -1.27 -24.34
C ASN A 206 25.66 -2.26 -23.25
N PHE A 207 25.24 -3.44 -23.69
CA PHE A 207 25.29 -4.66 -22.89
C PHE A 207 26.77 -4.98 -22.65
N TYR A 208 27.34 -4.39 -21.61
CA TYR A 208 28.59 -4.79 -20.96
C TYR A 208 28.27 -4.70 -19.46
N LEU A 209 28.37 -5.70 -18.58
CA LEU A 209 29.08 -6.96 -18.55
C LEU A 209 28.36 -7.80 -17.47
N PHE A 210 27.93 -9.01 -17.81
CA PHE A 210 28.01 -10.11 -16.83
C PHE A 210 29.41 -10.68 -17.00
N LYS A 211 30.30 -10.36 -16.07
CA LYS A 211 31.46 -11.19 -15.72
C LYS A 211 31.78 -10.98 -14.26
#